data_AF-A0A2T4VIA7-F1
#
_entry.id   AF-A0A2T4VIA7-F1
#
_cell.length_a   1.000
_cell.length_b   1.000
_cell.length_c   1.000
_cell.angle_alpha   90.00
_cell.angle_beta   90.00
_cell.angle_gamma   90.00
#
_symmetry.space_group_name_H-M   'P 1'
#
loop_
_entity.id
_entity.type
_entity.pdbx_description
1 polymer ?
#
loop_
_entity_poly.entity_id
_entity_poly.type
_entity_poly.pdbx_seq_one_letter_code
_entity_poly.pdbx_strand_id
1 'polypeptide(L)'
;MPQGEELKLLEMLRARQKEQAAAALGRGVELCKRTADLPGARELGLKHHWLRTSTKEAGMGPADGGVPGNRMDSPYVTQTRVNDHSGQGQRPGSICERVADVDEACVNRELEMGKPLGAWTPINQCQTFAAEVQERCSTKVQPLPDPRRLDPGKI
;
A
#
# COMPACT_ATOMS: atom_id res chain seq x y z
N MET A 1 -21.37 -36.62 -12.03
CA MET A 1 -21.87 -35.23 -12.19
C MET A 1 -21.45 -34.44 -10.95
N PRO A 2 -20.47 -33.51 -11.05
CA PRO A 2 -19.76 -32.93 -9.89
C PRO A 2 -20.34 -31.60 -9.36
N GLN A 3 -21.66 -31.40 -9.43
CA GLN A 3 -22.27 -30.08 -9.15
C GLN A 3 -22.23 -29.67 -7.66
N GLY A 4 -22.14 -30.65 -6.74
CA GLY A 4 -22.20 -30.38 -5.30
C GLY A 4 -20.90 -29.81 -4.69
N GLU A 5 -19.75 -30.08 -5.31
CA GLU A 5 -18.45 -29.58 -4.83
C GLU A 5 -18.18 -28.16 -5.32
N GLU A 6 -18.56 -27.88 -6.57
CA GLU A 6 -18.46 -26.55 -7.17
C GLU A 6 -19.36 -25.53 -6.46
N LEU A 7 -20.57 -25.93 -6.06
CA LEU A 7 -21.48 -25.08 -5.30
C LEU A 7 -20.92 -24.72 -3.91
N LYS A 8 -20.36 -25.71 -3.19
CA LYS A 8 -19.70 -25.47 -1.90
C LYS A 8 -18.51 -24.54 -2.04
N LEU A 9 -17.69 -24.71 -3.08
CA LEU A 9 -16.57 -23.81 -3.35
C LEU A 9 -17.05 -22.39 -3.63
N LEU A 10 -18.12 -22.23 -4.42
CA LEU A 10 -18.72 -20.92 -4.71
C LEU A 10 -19.27 -20.24 -3.44
N GLU A 11 -19.92 -21.00 -2.58
CA GLU A 11 -20.45 -20.51 -1.30
C GLU A 11 -19.32 -20.10 -0.34
N MET A 12 -18.25 -20.90 -0.25
CA MET A 12 -17.07 -20.57 0.54
C MET A 12 -16.35 -19.32 0.00
N LEU A 13 -16.24 -19.17 -1.31
CA LEU A 13 -15.66 -17.97 -1.93
C LEU A 13 -16.53 -16.73 -1.68
N ARG A 14 -17.86 -16.85 -1.76
CA ARG A 14 -18.80 -15.76 -1.45
C ARG A 14 -18.78 -15.37 0.03
N ALA A 15 -18.69 -16.35 0.93
CA ALA A 15 -18.56 -16.09 2.37
C ALA A 15 -17.24 -15.35 2.66
N ARG A 16 -16.14 -15.79 2.06
CA ARG A 16 -14.84 -15.13 2.18
C ARG A 16 -14.85 -13.72 1.61
N GLN A 17 -15.52 -13.50 0.48
CA GLN A 17 -15.73 -12.16 -0.08
C GLN A 17 -16.57 -11.27 0.84
N LYS A 18 -17.62 -11.79 1.47
CA LYS A 18 -18.43 -11.05 2.45
C LYS A 18 -17.64 -10.69 3.70
N GLU A 19 -16.85 -11.61 4.23
CA GLU A 19 -15.97 -11.35 5.38
C GLU A 19 -14.88 -10.34 5.02
N GLN A 20 -14.32 -10.40 3.81
CA GLN A 20 -13.37 -9.41 3.29
C GLN A 20 -14.01 -8.03 3.09
N ALA A 21 -15.27 -7.97 2.63
CA ALA A 21 -16.01 -6.71 2.49
C ALA A 21 -16.41 -6.12 3.85
N ALA A 22 -16.85 -6.93 4.80
CA ALA A 22 -17.19 -6.52 6.16
C ALA A 22 -15.94 -6.12 6.96
N ALA A 23 -14.81 -6.78 6.71
CA ALA A 23 -13.50 -6.34 7.14
C ALA A 23 -13.20 -4.94 6.62
N ALA A 24 -13.45 -4.67 5.34
CA ALA A 24 -13.12 -3.40 4.73
C ALA A 24 -13.99 -2.24 5.27
N LEU A 25 -15.29 -2.45 5.47
CA LEU A 25 -16.22 -1.45 6.00
C LEU A 25 -15.91 -1.07 7.46
N GLY A 26 -15.14 0.00 7.66
CA GLY A 26 -14.77 0.54 8.98
C GLY A 26 -13.28 0.42 9.33
N ARG A 27 -12.47 -0.22 8.47
CA ARG A 27 -11.01 -0.13 8.53
C ARG A 27 -10.60 1.18 7.88
N GLY A 28 -10.17 2.14 8.69
CA GLY A 28 -9.41 3.28 8.17
C GLY A 28 -8.14 2.79 7.46
N VAL A 29 -7.25 3.72 7.12
CA VAL A 29 -6.01 3.36 6.41
C VAL A 29 -5.15 2.42 7.26
N GLU A 30 -4.62 1.36 6.64
CA GLU A 30 -3.66 0.43 7.21
C GLU A 30 -2.36 0.43 6.39
N LEU A 31 -1.22 0.43 7.06
CA LEU A 31 0.09 0.15 6.45
C LEU A 31 0.34 -1.34 6.56
N CYS A 32 0.40 -2.01 5.42
CA CYS A 32 0.70 -3.42 5.33
C CYS A 32 2.16 -3.65 4.93
N LYS A 33 2.79 -4.66 5.53
CA LYS A 33 4.16 -5.08 5.25
C LYS A 33 4.30 -6.59 5.25
N ARG A 34 5.13 -7.12 4.36
CA ARG A 34 5.56 -8.53 4.31
C ARG A 34 7.01 -8.59 3.87
N THR A 35 7.71 -9.68 4.16
CA THR A 35 9.02 -9.95 3.52
C THR A 35 8.83 -9.94 1.99
N ALA A 36 9.70 -9.23 1.28
CA ALA A 36 9.66 -9.22 -0.19
C ALA A 36 9.89 -10.64 -0.74
N ASP A 37 9.24 -11.00 -1.83
CA ASP A 37 9.34 -12.35 -2.42
C ASP A 37 10.65 -12.56 -3.23
N LEU A 38 11.75 -11.92 -2.82
CA LEU A 38 13.06 -11.96 -3.51
C LEU A 38 13.99 -13.01 -2.88
N PRO A 39 14.87 -13.65 -3.68
CA PRO A 39 15.97 -14.44 -3.15
C PRO A 39 16.81 -13.61 -2.16
N GLY A 40 17.00 -14.13 -0.94
CA GLY A 40 17.76 -13.44 0.11
C GLY A 40 17.02 -12.34 0.87
N ALA A 41 15.75 -12.04 0.55
CA ALA A 41 15.00 -10.97 1.20
C ALA A 41 14.84 -11.16 2.70
N ARG A 42 14.72 -12.41 3.17
CA ARG A 42 14.58 -12.72 4.59
C ARG A 42 15.86 -12.41 5.35
N GLU A 43 16.99 -12.81 4.80
CA GLU A 43 18.34 -12.64 5.35
C GLU A 43 18.75 -11.16 5.34
N LEU A 44 18.36 -10.43 4.30
CA LEU A 44 18.63 -8.99 4.14
C LEU A 44 17.57 -8.09 4.78
N GLY A 45 16.52 -8.67 5.38
CA GLY A 45 15.45 -7.92 6.03
C GLY A 45 14.60 -7.06 5.09
N LEU A 46 14.57 -7.36 3.78
CA LEU A 46 13.83 -6.59 2.79
C LEU A 46 12.32 -6.77 2.98
N LYS A 47 11.62 -5.66 3.24
CA LYS A 47 10.17 -5.61 3.41
C LYS A 47 9.52 -4.92 2.23
N HIS A 48 8.45 -5.52 1.73
CA HIS A 48 7.53 -4.90 0.80
C HIS A 48 6.42 -4.19 1.59
N HIS A 49 6.12 -2.95 1.23
CA HIS A 49 5.14 -2.10 1.91
C HIS A 49 4.04 -1.67 0.93
N TRP A 50 2.80 -1.67 1.39
CA TRP A 50 1.64 -1.19 0.64
C TRP A 50 0.56 -0.66 1.60
N LEU A 51 -0.43 0.03 1.06
CA LEU A 51 -1.54 0.58 1.84
C LEU A 51 -2.81 -0.21 1.58
N ARG A 52 -3.60 -0.40 2.63
CA ARG A 52 -4.95 -0.97 2.56
C ARG A 52 -5.94 0.02 3.17
N THR A 53 -7.04 0.24 2.47
CA THR A 53 -8.17 1.07 2.91
C THR A 53 -9.43 0.20 2.97
N SER A 54 -10.59 0.80 3.25
CA SER A 54 -11.87 0.09 3.20
C SER A 54 -12.27 -0.35 1.78
N THR A 55 -11.61 0.15 0.73
CA THR A 55 -12.00 -0.11 -0.65
C THR A 55 -10.85 -0.51 -1.57
N LYS A 56 -9.60 -0.29 -1.15
CA LYS A 56 -8.42 -0.55 -1.97
C LYS A 56 -7.34 -1.25 -1.17
N GLU A 57 -6.57 -2.06 -1.85
CA GLU A 57 -5.30 -2.55 -1.36
C GLU A 57 -4.28 -2.39 -2.48
N ALA A 58 -3.33 -1.48 -2.31
CA ALA A 58 -2.50 -1.01 -3.41
C ALA A 58 -1.15 -0.48 -2.92
N GLY A 59 -0.17 -0.56 -3.81
CA GLY A 59 1.19 -0.14 -3.53
C GLY A 59 1.96 0.14 -4.81
N MET A 60 3.20 0.61 -4.65
CA MET A 60 4.14 0.67 -5.76
C MET A 60 4.33 -0.74 -6.33
N GLY A 61 4.38 -0.83 -7.65
CA GLY A 61 4.60 -2.03 -8.44
C GLY A 61 5.36 -1.70 -9.72
N PRO A 62 5.90 -2.68 -10.43
CA PRO A 62 6.54 -2.40 -11.71
C PRO A 62 5.49 -2.02 -12.77
N ALA A 63 5.90 -1.24 -13.77
CA ALA A 63 4.99 -0.61 -14.73
C ALA A 63 4.25 -1.60 -15.65
N ASP A 64 4.75 -2.83 -15.78
CA ASP A 64 4.13 -3.97 -16.47
C ASP A 64 3.10 -4.72 -15.60
N GLY A 65 2.89 -4.28 -14.36
CA GLY A 65 1.86 -4.81 -13.46
C GLY A 65 2.40 -5.76 -12.38
N GLY A 66 1.55 -6.09 -11.41
CA GLY A 66 1.86 -7.02 -10.31
C GLY A 66 2.45 -6.37 -9.06
N VAL A 67 2.74 -7.21 -8.06
CA VAL A 67 3.29 -6.81 -6.76
C VAL A 67 4.82 -6.89 -6.82
N PRO A 68 5.59 -5.88 -6.35
CA PRO A 68 7.04 -5.94 -6.29
C PRO A 68 7.54 -7.10 -5.46
N GLY A 69 8.81 -7.42 -5.67
CA GLY A 69 9.49 -8.47 -4.96
C GLY A 69 9.52 -9.81 -5.71
N ASN A 70 8.96 -9.93 -6.91
CA ASN A 70 9.10 -11.15 -7.73
C ASN A 70 10.28 -11.10 -8.71
N ARG A 71 10.99 -9.96 -8.79
CA ARG A 71 12.17 -9.75 -9.63
C ARG A 71 13.07 -8.68 -9.02
N MET A 72 14.37 -8.70 -9.35
CA MET A 72 15.29 -7.66 -8.91
C MET A 72 14.95 -6.34 -9.63
N ASP A 73 14.64 -5.30 -8.85
CA ASP A 73 14.38 -3.97 -9.39
C ASP A 73 15.69 -3.19 -9.61
N SER A 74 15.76 -2.41 -10.68
CA SER A 74 16.95 -1.63 -11.04
C SER A 74 16.57 -0.20 -11.39
N PRO A 75 17.33 0.80 -10.91
CA PRO A 75 17.00 2.20 -11.14
C PRO A 75 17.15 2.68 -12.58
N TYR A 76 17.79 1.88 -13.44
CA TYR A 76 17.98 2.21 -14.84
C TYR A 76 16.87 1.65 -15.74
N VAL A 77 16.09 0.67 -15.28
CA VAL A 77 15.16 -0.08 -16.14
C VAL A 77 13.78 -0.31 -15.52
N THR A 78 13.66 -0.36 -14.20
CA THR A 78 12.37 -0.55 -13.54
C THR A 78 11.62 0.77 -13.46
N GLN A 79 10.65 0.96 -14.35
CA GLN A 79 9.59 1.94 -14.14
C GLN A 79 8.55 1.40 -13.18
N THR A 80 7.97 2.26 -12.35
CA THR A 80 6.99 1.88 -11.34
C THR A 80 5.67 2.63 -11.51
N ARG A 81 4.60 1.99 -11.04
CA ARG A 81 3.22 2.49 -11.02
C ARG A 81 2.52 2.03 -9.75
N VAL A 82 1.36 2.60 -9.46
CA VAL A 82 0.46 2.04 -8.45
C VAL A 82 -0.20 0.78 -9.01
N ASN A 83 0.02 -0.35 -8.36
CA ASN A 83 -0.52 -1.65 -8.77
C ASN A 83 -1.47 -2.23 -7.71
N ASP A 84 -2.37 -3.10 -8.16
CA ASP A 84 -3.29 -3.83 -7.30
C ASP A 84 -2.54 -4.80 -6.37
N HIS A 85 -2.81 -4.70 -5.08
CA HIS A 85 -2.29 -5.55 -4.01
C HIS A 85 -3.41 -6.31 -3.28
N SER A 86 -4.62 -6.35 -3.84
CA SER A 86 -5.76 -7.06 -3.28
C SER A 86 -5.40 -8.48 -2.82
N GLY A 87 -5.67 -8.76 -1.54
CA GLY A 87 -5.42 -10.06 -0.94
C GLY A 87 -4.04 -10.22 -0.30
N GLN A 88 -3.08 -9.32 -0.57
CA GLN A 88 -1.71 -9.44 -0.04
C GLN A 88 -1.69 -9.35 1.48
N GLY A 89 -2.53 -8.51 2.07
CA GLY A 89 -2.64 -8.29 3.51
C GLY A 89 -3.32 -9.42 4.27
N GLN A 90 -3.82 -10.45 3.59
CA GLN A 90 -4.27 -11.70 4.21
C GLN A 90 -3.32 -12.87 3.93
N ARG A 91 -2.22 -12.66 3.19
CA ARG A 91 -1.21 -13.71 3.00
C ARG A 91 -0.43 -13.99 4.28
N PRO A 92 0.07 -15.23 4.49
CA PRO A 92 0.93 -15.55 5.62
C PRO A 92 2.14 -14.62 5.70
N GLY A 93 2.45 -14.17 6.92
CA GLY A 93 3.58 -13.25 7.18
C GLY A 93 3.30 -11.79 6.83
N SER A 94 2.11 -11.44 6.36
CA SER A 94 1.67 -10.05 6.25
C SER A 94 1.26 -9.49 7.61
N ILE A 95 1.71 -8.29 7.91
CA ILE A 95 1.33 -7.51 9.09
C ILE A 95 0.71 -6.22 8.57
N CYS A 96 -0.52 -5.91 8.99
CA CYS A 96 -1.20 -4.67 8.64
C CYS A 96 -1.54 -3.92 9.92
N GLU A 97 -1.05 -2.69 10.03
CA GLU A 97 -1.20 -1.82 11.20
C GLU A 97 -2.03 -0.60 10.82
N ARG A 98 -3.02 -0.25 11.64
CA ARG A 98 -3.86 0.93 11.40
C ARG A 98 -3.01 2.20 11.50
N VAL A 99 -3.17 3.10 10.53
CA VAL A 99 -2.58 4.43 10.49
C VAL A 99 -3.63 5.42 11.01
N ALA A 100 -3.29 6.15 12.06
CA ALA A 100 -4.13 7.21 12.62
C ALA A 100 -3.93 8.53 11.87
N ASP A 101 -4.90 9.44 11.97
CA ASP A 101 -4.82 10.82 11.46
C ASP A 101 -4.50 10.91 9.95
N VAL A 102 -5.15 10.05 9.15
CA VAL A 102 -5.03 10.05 7.69
C VAL A 102 -6.42 10.03 7.06
N ASP A 103 -6.64 10.87 6.05
CA ASP A 103 -7.86 10.90 5.25
C ASP A 103 -7.85 9.73 4.25
N GLU A 104 -8.74 8.77 4.47
CA GLU A 104 -8.88 7.62 3.60
C GLU A 104 -9.27 8.00 2.17
N ALA A 105 -10.10 9.04 1.99
CA ALA A 105 -10.48 9.48 0.65
C ALA A 105 -9.28 10.04 -0.11
N CYS A 106 -8.39 10.77 0.58
CA CYS A 106 -7.10 11.17 0.02
C CYS A 106 -6.24 9.98 -0.36
N VAL A 107 -6.08 9.00 0.54
CA VAL A 107 -5.29 7.79 0.24
C VAL A 107 -5.87 7.05 -0.96
N ASN A 108 -7.19 6.95 -1.06
CA ASN A 108 -7.84 6.33 -2.22
C ASN A 108 -7.55 7.06 -3.54
N ARG A 109 -7.38 8.39 -3.54
CA ARG A 109 -6.95 9.15 -4.73
C ARG A 109 -5.48 8.91 -5.06
N GLU A 110 -4.61 8.85 -4.05
CA GLU A 110 -3.19 8.57 -4.26
C GLU A 110 -2.95 7.13 -4.76
N LEU A 111 -3.80 6.19 -4.37
CA LEU A 111 -3.82 4.80 -4.83
C LEU A 111 -4.62 4.60 -6.12
N GLU A 112 -4.53 5.54 -7.06
CA GLU A 112 -5.11 5.38 -8.40
C GLU A 112 -4.33 4.35 -9.22
N MET A 113 -5.00 3.29 -9.67
CA MET A 113 -4.36 2.20 -10.41
C MET A 113 -3.68 2.70 -11.69
N GLY A 114 -2.44 2.27 -11.91
CA GLY A 114 -1.65 2.66 -13.07
C GLY A 114 -1.00 4.05 -12.98
N LYS A 115 -1.27 4.83 -11.92
CA LYS A 115 -0.62 6.13 -11.67
C LYS A 115 0.90 5.96 -11.74
N PRO A 116 1.61 6.69 -12.63
CA PRO A 116 3.05 6.58 -12.76
C PRO A 116 3.76 7.11 -11.52
N LEU A 117 4.75 6.36 -11.03
CA LEU A 117 5.55 6.71 -9.85
C LEU A 117 7.02 7.00 -10.19
N GLY A 118 7.39 6.91 -11.47
CA GLY A 118 8.75 7.15 -11.95
C GLY A 118 9.62 5.90 -11.96
N ALA A 119 10.94 6.08 -12.04
CA ALA A 119 11.88 4.97 -11.94
C ALA A 119 12.02 4.52 -10.48
N TRP A 120 12.09 3.21 -10.25
CA TRP A 120 12.44 2.67 -8.95
C TRP A 120 13.82 3.18 -8.56
N THR A 121 14.03 3.68 -7.35
CA THR A 121 15.37 4.03 -6.85
C THR A 121 15.45 3.73 -5.35
N PRO A 122 16.65 3.75 -4.73
CA PRO A 122 16.75 3.63 -3.28
C PRO A 122 15.92 4.67 -2.50
N ILE A 123 15.61 5.82 -3.13
CA ILE A 123 14.76 6.88 -2.56
C ILE A 123 13.32 6.88 -3.11
N ASN A 124 13.03 6.08 -4.14
CA ASN A 124 11.70 5.90 -4.74
C ASN A 124 11.36 4.42 -4.80
N GLN A 125 10.86 3.88 -3.69
CA GLN A 125 10.56 2.47 -3.49
C GLN A 125 9.23 2.29 -2.72
N CYS A 126 8.86 1.05 -2.41
CA CYS A 126 7.55 0.73 -1.81
C CYS A 126 7.32 1.36 -0.41
N GLN A 127 8.34 1.42 0.43
CA GLN A 127 8.33 2.09 1.74
C GLN A 127 8.21 3.61 1.63
N THR A 128 9.00 4.28 0.76
CA THR A 128 8.93 5.74 0.59
C THR A 128 7.60 6.14 -0.02
N PHE A 129 7.11 5.41 -1.02
CA PHE A 129 5.77 5.62 -1.57
C PHE A 129 4.68 5.54 -0.49
N ALA A 130 4.66 4.46 0.31
CA ALA A 130 3.66 4.31 1.36
C ALA A 130 3.76 5.42 2.43
N ALA A 131 4.98 5.86 2.77
CA ALA A 131 5.21 6.96 3.72
C ALA A 131 4.74 8.31 3.17
N GLU A 132 5.09 8.64 1.93
CA GLU A 132 4.70 9.89 1.28
C GLU A 132 3.19 10.02 1.11
N VAL A 133 2.49 8.92 0.81
CA VAL A 133 1.02 8.92 0.73
C VAL A 133 0.41 9.20 2.10
N GLN A 134 0.92 8.57 3.17
CA GLN A 134 0.46 8.85 4.54
C GLN A 134 0.72 10.30 4.95
N GLU A 135 1.88 10.86 4.58
CA GLU A 135 2.22 12.25 4.87
C GLU A 135 1.31 13.23 4.12
N ARG A 136 1.15 13.05 2.80
CA ARG A 136 0.28 13.89 1.96
C ARG A 136 -1.18 13.86 2.39
N CYS A 137 -1.63 12.71 2.90
CA CYS A 137 -3.01 12.52 3.34
C CYS A 137 -3.18 12.68 4.85
N SER A 138 -2.17 13.15 5.59
CA SER A 138 -2.28 13.34 7.02
C SER A 138 -3.28 14.46 7.35
N THR A 139 -4.15 14.20 8.32
CA THR A 139 -5.08 15.18 8.88
C THR A 139 -4.53 15.83 10.15
N LYS A 140 -3.27 15.54 10.51
CA LYS A 140 -2.62 16.24 11.62
C LYS A 140 -2.52 17.72 11.25
N VAL A 141 -3.14 18.56 12.07
CA VAL A 141 -2.92 20.00 12.01
C VAL A 141 -1.43 20.21 12.29
N GLN A 142 -0.65 20.55 11.27
CA GLN A 142 0.69 21.09 11.52
C GLN A 142 0.48 22.34 12.39
N PRO A 143 1.15 22.47 13.55
CA PRO A 143 1.10 23.72 14.29
C PRO A 143 1.45 24.84 13.32
N LEU A 144 0.53 25.79 13.15
CA LEU A 144 0.83 27.00 12.39
C LEU A 144 2.18 27.53 12.92
N PRO A 145 3.15 27.88 12.07
CA PRO A 145 4.36 28.54 12.55
C PRO A 145 3.91 29.77 13.36
N ASP A 146 4.41 29.89 14.59
CA ASP A 146 4.07 31.03 15.45
C ASP A 146 4.37 32.31 14.66
N PRO A 147 3.38 33.17 14.37
CA PRO A 147 3.60 34.40 13.62
C PRO A 147 4.58 35.35 14.33
N ARG A 148 4.90 35.11 15.62
CA ARG A 148 5.94 35.83 16.38
C ARG A 148 7.36 35.32 16.14
N ARG A 149 7.55 34.24 15.35
CA ARG A 149 8.85 33.69 14.95
C ARG A 149 9.18 33.95 13.46
N LEU A 150 8.55 34.95 12.86
CA LEU A 150 9.07 35.59 11.65
C LEU A 150 10.14 36.59 12.10
N ASP A 151 11.41 36.19 12.06
CA ASP A 151 12.52 37.12 12.21
C ASP A 151 12.42 38.18 11.09
N PRO A 152 12.25 39.47 11.40
CA PRO A 152 12.19 40.53 10.39
C PRO A 152 13.55 40.84 9.73
N GLY A 153 14.54 39.93 9.85
CA GLY A 153 15.94 40.16 9.52
C GLY A 153 16.53 39.34 8.37
N LYS A 154 15.71 38.64 7.58
CA LYS A 154 16.18 38.01 6.32
C LYS A 154 15.39 38.55 5.12
N ILE A 155 15.85 39.69 4.61
CA ILE A 155 15.73 40.10 3.21
C ILE A 155 17.14 40.47 2.76
#